data_AF-A0A091W9P8-F1
#
_entry.id   AF-A0A091W9P8-F1
#
_cell.length_a   1.000
_cell.length_b   1.000
_cell.length_c   1.000
_cell.angle_alpha   90.00
_cell.angle_beta   90.00
_cell.angle_gamma   90.00
#
_symmetry.space_group_name_H-M   'P 1'
#
loop_
_entity.id
_entity.type
_entity.pdbx_description
1 polymer ?
#
loop_
_entity_poly.entity_id
_entity_poly.type
_entity_poly.pdbx_seq_one_letter_code
_entity_poly.pdbx_strand_id
1 'polypeptide(L)'
;SLLQLSLQITPPCESEQHYEYSGRCCTKCEPGKYMSARCTGTSDSVCQPCGPNEYMDVWNEEDKCLLHKICDQGKALREVNPGNSTFQRQCACTMGYHWNDDCDCCQRNTICAPGFGAEHPVQQDKDTMCTPCPRGYFSKVASSTDKCKSWTNCTALGMVETVPGTDKSDAVCAERKVPEPSEDGNVTGNSNSTFISSGQVMNFKGDIIVVYLSQNSQEGATAPGPSEENVGSPVQEENPSRCETFAGNTQHYKEQWA
;
A
#
# COMPACT_ATOMS: atom_id res chain seq x y z
N SER A 1 -67.06 30.21 -51.86
CA SER A 1 -66.42 29.12 -51.11
C SER A 1 -64.92 29.28 -51.11
N LEU A 2 -64.33 29.57 -49.96
CA LEU A 2 -62.88 29.49 -49.75
C LEU A 2 -62.67 28.40 -48.70
N LEU A 3 -62.17 27.25 -49.14
CA LEU A 3 -61.74 26.15 -48.28
C LEU A 3 -60.44 26.59 -47.60
N GLN A 4 -60.54 26.93 -46.32
CA GLN A 4 -59.38 27.30 -45.51
C GLN A 4 -58.69 25.99 -45.09
N LEU A 5 -57.66 25.61 -45.85
CA LEU A 5 -56.78 24.49 -45.51
C LEU A 5 -55.98 24.91 -44.27
N SER A 6 -56.39 24.45 -43.10
CA SER A 6 -55.57 24.57 -41.90
C SER A 6 -54.40 23.60 -42.03
N LEU A 7 -53.23 24.10 -42.43
CA LEU A 7 -51.97 23.41 -42.14
C LEU A 7 -51.86 23.32 -40.62
N GLN A 8 -52.15 22.15 -40.06
CA GLN A 8 -51.76 21.82 -38.69
C GLN A 8 -50.23 21.72 -38.71
N ILE A 9 -49.56 22.84 -38.40
CA ILE A 9 -48.13 22.83 -38.11
C ILE A 9 -48.00 22.02 -36.82
N THR A 10 -47.73 20.73 -36.97
CA THR A 10 -47.36 19.87 -35.85
C THR A 10 -46.14 20.50 -35.20
N PRO A 11 -46.15 20.79 -33.87
CA PRO A 11 -44.99 21.32 -33.20
C PRO A 11 -43.80 20.38 -33.50
N PRO A 12 -42.61 20.92 -33.79
CA PRO A 12 -41.47 20.11 -34.19
C PRO A 12 -41.19 19.08 -33.10
N CYS A 13 -41.12 17.81 -33.49
CA CYS A 13 -40.80 16.70 -32.59
C CYS A 13 -39.32 16.67 -32.17
N GLU A 14 -38.61 17.79 -32.36
CA GLU A 14 -37.20 17.98 -32.05
C GLU A 14 -37.04 18.24 -30.55
N SER A 15 -37.27 17.22 -29.75
CA SER A 15 -37.00 17.21 -28.31
C SER A 15 -36.25 15.93 -27.97
N GLU A 16 -35.28 16.03 -27.05
CA GLU A 16 -34.55 14.87 -26.53
C GLU A 16 -35.48 13.75 -26.02
N GLN A 17 -36.69 14.10 -25.56
CA GLN A 17 -37.67 13.20 -24.96
C GLN A 17 -38.70 12.65 -25.95
N HIS A 18 -38.65 13.08 -27.22
CA HIS A 18 -39.66 12.73 -28.21
C HIS A 18 -39.03 12.16 -29.47
N TYR A 19 -39.80 11.37 -30.19
CA TYR A 19 -39.41 10.79 -31.48
C TYR A 19 -40.59 10.79 -32.44
N GLU A 20 -40.29 10.87 -33.74
CA GLU A 20 -41.31 10.83 -34.76
C GLU A 20 -41.59 9.39 -35.18
N TYR A 21 -42.86 9.01 -35.18
CA TYR A 21 -43.29 7.70 -35.67
C TYR A 21 -44.68 7.80 -36.29
N SER A 22 -44.86 7.28 -37.51
CA SER A 22 -46.13 7.33 -38.24
C SER A 22 -46.73 8.75 -38.37
N GLY A 23 -45.88 9.77 -38.57
CA GLY A 23 -46.31 11.17 -38.75
C GLY A 23 -46.88 11.84 -37.50
N ARG A 24 -46.63 11.26 -36.32
CA ARG A 24 -46.95 11.84 -35.01
C ARG A 24 -45.70 11.90 -34.14
N CYS A 25 -45.73 12.82 -33.19
CA CYS A 25 -44.71 12.92 -32.16
C CYS A 25 -45.09 12.04 -30.98
N CYS A 26 -44.16 11.18 -30.56
CA CYS A 26 -44.35 10.19 -29.50
C CYS A 26 -43.32 10.37 -28.40
N THR A 27 -43.67 9.98 -27.18
CA THR A 27 -42.78 10.13 -26.03
C THR A 27 -41.82 8.96 -25.97
N LYS A 28 -40.52 9.22 -25.85
CA LYS A 28 -39.49 8.22 -25.57
C LYS A 28 -39.67 7.65 -24.16
N CYS A 29 -38.99 6.54 -23.87
CA CYS A 29 -38.96 6.00 -22.52
C CYS A 29 -37.97 6.76 -21.65
N GLU A 30 -38.39 7.09 -20.42
CA GLU A 30 -37.52 7.72 -19.43
C GLU A 30 -36.37 6.78 -18.99
N PRO A 31 -35.27 7.33 -18.43
CA PRO A 31 -34.22 6.54 -17.82
C PRO A 31 -34.76 5.49 -16.84
N GLY A 32 -34.15 4.30 -16.83
CA GLY A 32 -34.63 3.15 -16.05
C GLY A 32 -35.71 2.32 -16.73
N LYS A 33 -36.12 2.68 -17.95
CA LYS A 33 -37.08 1.93 -18.75
C LYS A 33 -36.61 1.75 -20.20
N TYR A 34 -37.11 0.70 -20.83
CA TYR A 34 -36.96 0.44 -22.27
C TYR A 34 -38.33 0.40 -22.97
N MET A 35 -38.34 0.57 -24.28
CA MET A 35 -39.53 0.63 -25.13
C MET A 35 -39.99 -0.77 -25.57
N SER A 36 -40.92 -1.34 -24.81
CA SER A 36 -41.54 -2.63 -25.16
C SER A 36 -42.47 -2.56 -26.38
N ALA A 37 -43.08 -1.39 -26.65
CA ALA A 37 -43.85 -1.15 -27.85
C ALA A 37 -43.80 0.34 -28.23
N ARG A 38 -43.66 0.63 -29.53
CA ARG A 38 -43.78 1.98 -30.07
C ARG A 38 -45.21 2.50 -29.94
N CYS A 39 -45.36 3.81 -30.00
CA CYS A 39 -46.67 4.44 -30.08
C CYS A 39 -47.43 3.95 -31.33
N THR A 40 -48.76 4.03 -31.29
CA THR A 40 -49.64 3.72 -32.42
C THR A 40 -50.39 4.99 -32.85
N GLY A 41 -51.33 4.89 -33.81
CA GLY A 41 -52.20 6.02 -34.16
C GLY A 41 -53.04 6.55 -32.99
N THR A 42 -53.26 5.74 -31.95
CA THR A 42 -54.15 6.09 -30.83
C THR A 42 -53.52 5.95 -29.45
N SER A 43 -52.41 5.24 -29.30
CA SER A 43 -51.70 5.04 -28.02
C SER A 43 -50.29 5.65 -28.06
N ASP A 44 -49.79 6.07 -26.89
CA ASP A 44 -48.37 6.44 -26.74
C ASP A 44 -47.48 5.19 -26.63
N SER A 45 -46.17 5.39 -26.56
CA SER A 45 -45.17 4.34 -26.34
C SER A 45 -45.41 3.59 -25.03
N VAL A 46 -45.12 2.29 -25.03
CA VAL A 46 -45.22 1.45 -23.84
C VAL A 46 -43.82 1.17 -23.31
N CYS A 47 -43.53 1.71 -22.13
CA CYS A 47 -42.24 1.58 -21.46
C CYS A 47 -42.28 0.59 -20.31
N GLN A 48 -41.30 -0.30 -20.23
CA GLN A 48 -41.15 -1.29 -19.16
C GLN A 48 -39.86 -1.03 -18.37
N PRO A 49 -39.84 -1.30 -17.05
CA PRO A 49 -38.65 -1.11 -16.23
C PRO A 49 -37.52 -2.06 -16.67
N CYS A 50 -36.28 -1.60 -16.53
CA CYS A 50 -35.11 -2.45 -16.71
C CYS A 50 -35.12 -3.63 -15.73
N GLY A 51 -34.62 -4.78 -16.20
CA GLY A 51 -34.50 -5.98 -15.38
C GLY A 51 -33.36 -5.91 -14.36
N PRO A 52 -33.18 -6.99 -13.57
CA PRO A 52 -32.03 -7.10 -12.68
C PRO A 52 -30.71 -6.99 -13.44
N ASN A 53 -29.76 -6.21 -12.91
CA ASN A 53 -28.44 -5.98 -13.49
C ASN A 53 -28.44 -5.24 -14.85
N GLU A 54 -29.53 -4.55 -15.19
CA GLU A 54 -29.67 -3.73 -16.38
C GLU A 54 -29.95 -2.26 -16.03
N TYR A 55 -29.61 -1.36 -16.96
CA TYR A 55 -29.84 0.07 -16.81
C TYR A 55 -30.09 0.78 -18.13
N MET A 56 -30.62 2.00 -18.04
CA MET A 56 -30.81 2.93 -19.13
C MET A 56 -30.73 4.35 -18.55
N ASP A 57 -29.76 5.14 -18.98
CA ASP A 57 -29.43 6.46 -18.40
C ASP A 57 -29.97 7.64 -19.22
N VAL A 58 -30.61 7.36 -20.37
CA VAL A 58 -31.11 8.38 -21.30
C VAL A 58 -32.58 8.16 -21.67
N TRP A 59 -33.20 9.21 -22.23
CA TRP A 59 -34.49 9.08 -22.91
C TRP A 59 -34.32 8.30 -24.20
N ASN A 60 -34.97 7.15 -24.31
CA ASN A 60 -34.59 6.12 -25.28
C ASN A 60 -35.77 5.53 -26.07
N GLU A 61 -35.44 4.92 -27.19
CA GLU A 61 -36.32 4.09 -28.03
C GLU A 61 -35.85 2.62 -28.08
N GLU A 62 -34.98 2.23 -27.15
CA GLU A 62 -34.34 0.92 -27.15
C GLU A 62 -35.34 -0.17 -26.78
N ASP A 63 -35.24 -1.34 -27.42
CA ASP A 63 -36.12 -2.49 -27.17
C ASP A 63 -35.73 -3.29 -25.91
N LYS A 64 -34.59 -2.95 -25.30
CA LYS A 64 -34.04 -3.55 -24.09
C LYS A 64 -33.13 -2.58 -23.36
N CYS A 65 -32.90 -2.84 -22.07
CA CYS A 65 -31.91 -2.08 -21.30
C CYS A 65 -30.48 -2.58 -21.54
N LEU A 66 -29.50 -1.75 -21.19
CA LEU A 66 -28.08 -2.11 -21.26
C LEU A 66 -27.69 -2.94 -20.04
N LEU A 67 -26.84 -3.94 -20.22
CA LEU A 67 -26.30 -4.72 -19.11
C LEU A 67 -25.21 -3.92 -18.38
N HIS A 68 -25.17 -4.00 -17.04
CA HIS A 68 -24.06 -3.42 -16.30
C HIS A 68 -22.73 -4.10 -16.64
N LYS A 69 -21.65 -3.29 -16.69
CA LYS A 69 -20.28 -3.80 -16.79
C LYS A 69 -19.96 -4.73 -15.62
N ILE A 70 -19.08 -5.69 -15.84
CA ILE A 70 -18.59 -6.58 -14.78
C ILE A 70 -17.27 -6.00 -14.25
N CYS A 71 -17.20 -5.71 -12.96
CA CYS A 71 -15.95 -5.33 -12.32
C CYS A 71 -15.14 -6.59 -11.99
N ASP A 72 -14.45 -7.10 -13.01
CA ASP A 72 -13.70 -8.35 -12.94
C ASP A 72 -12.44 -8.21 -12.06
N GLN A 73 -12.44 -8.89 -10.92
CA GLN A 73 -11.29 -8.93 -10.01
C GLN A 73 -10.04 -9.51 -10.67
N GLY A 74 -10.19 -10.43 -11.64
CA GLY A 74 -9.08 -10.97 -12.43
C GLY A 74 -8.42 -9.95 -13.35
N LYS A 75 -9.11 -8.86 -13.67
CA LYS A 75 -8.58 -7.70 -14.42
C LYS A 75 -8.15 -6.55 -13.49
N ALA A 76 -7.96 -6.83 -12.21
CA ALA A 76 -7.62 -5.85 -11.18
C ALA A 76 -8.67 -4.72 -11.04
N LEU A 77 -9.92 -4.95 -11.44
CA LEU A 77 -11.04 -4.03 -11.24
C LEU A 77 -11.78 -4.34 -9.93
N ARG A 78 -12.34 -3.31 -9.33
CA ARG A 78 -13.27 -3.41 -8.21
C ARG A 78 -14.48 -2.53 -8.43
N GLU A 79 -15.62 -2.98 -7.92
CA GLU A 79 -16.83 -2.15 -7.89
C GLU A 79 -16.63 -0.99 -6.91
N VAL A 80 -16.88 0.23 -7.38
CA VAL A 80 -16.90 1.44 -6.54
C VAL A 80 -18.33 1.96 -6.37
N ASN A 81 -19.20 1.71 -7.35
CA ASN A 81 -20.62 1.98 -7.27
C ASN A 81 -21.38 0.87 -8.01
N PRO A 82 -22.33 0.17 -7.37
CA PRO A 82 -23.11 -0.90 -8.00
C PRO A 82 -23.98 -0.43 -9.16
N GLY A 83 -24.27 0.87 -9.25
CA GLY A 83 -25.23 1.42 -10.19
C GLY A 83 -26.68 1.17 -9.78
N ASN A 84 -27.60 1.53 -10.67
CA ASN A 84 -29.02 1.23 -10.56
C ASN A 84 -29.65 1.22 -11.97
N SER A 85 -30.98 1.11 -12.08
CA SER A 85 -31.65 1.10 -13.38
C SER A 85 -31.45 2.36 -14.22
N THR A 86 -31.07 3.49 -13.62
CA THR A 86 -30.84 4.77 -14.30
C THR A 86 -29.37 5.13 -14.47
N PHE A 87 -28.45 4.32 -13.94
CA PHE A 87 -27.03 4.67 -13.89
C PHE A 87 -26.14 3.43 -13.91
N GLN A 88 -25.15 3.43 -14.81
CA GLN A 88 -24.25 2.29 -14.98
C GLN A 88 -23.42 2.00 -13.72
N ARG A 89 -23.20 0.72 -13.41
CA ARG A 89 -22.17 0.27 -12.46
C ARG A 89 -20.82 0.92 -12.80
N GLN A 90 -20.16 1.49 -11.79
CA GLN A 90 -18.83 2.04 -11.93
C GLN A 90 -17.80 1.08 -11.34
N CYS A 91 -16.81 0.75 -12.16
CA CYS A 91 -15.62 0.01 -11.77
C CYS A 91 -14.45 0.98 -11.69
N ALA A 92 -13.48 0.64 -10.86
CA ALA A 92 -12.18 1.31 -10.81
C ALA A 92 -11.09 0.27 -10.62
N CYS A 93 -9.88 0.58 -11.08
CA CYS A 93 -8.73 -0.24 -10.78
C CYS A 93 -8.44 -0.29 -9.28
N THR A 94 -7.90 -1.42 -8.87
CA THR A 94 -7.44 -1.66 -7.49
C THR A 94 -6.17 -0.85 -7.18
N MET A 95 -5.80 -0.76 -5.91
CA MET A 95 -4.64 0.02 -5.47
C MET A 95 -3.35 -0.44 -6.18
N GLY A 96 -2.57 0.53 -6.68
CA GLY A 96 -1.35 0.27 -7.45
C GLY A 96 -1.57 0.12 -8.96
N TYR A 97 -2.82 0.24 -9.42
CA TYR A 97 -3.20 0.25 -10.83
C TYR A 97 -4.04 1.48 -11.18
N HIS A 98 -4.04 1.83 -12.46
CA HIS A 98 -4.85 2.90 -13.04
C HIS A 98 -5.51 2.41 -14.33
N TRP A 99 -6.63 3.04 -14.68
CA TRP A 99 -7.32 2.76 -15.91
C TRP A 99 -6.58 3.38 -17.10
N ASN A 100 -6.37 2.59 -18.17
CA ASN A 100 -5.85 3.08 -19.44
C ASN A 100 -6.87 2.78 -20.55
N ASP A 101 -7.37 3.86 -21.18
CA ASP A 101 -8.36 3.81 -22.25
C ASP A 101 -7.83 3.15 -23.54
N ASP A 102 -6.52 3.21 -23.81
CA ASP A 102 -5.93 2.63 -25.03
C ASP A 102 -5.99 1.10 -25.03
N CYS A 103 -5.89 0.47 -23.85
CA CYS A 103 -5.96 -0.98 -23.69
C CYS A 103 -7.29 -1.49 -23.11
N ASP A 104 -8.18 -0.59 -22.69
CA ASP A 104 -9.40 -0.93 -21.94
C ASP A 104 -9.08 -1.81 -20.72
N CYS A 105 -8.02 -1.45 -19.98
CA CYS A 105 -7.41 -2.31 -18.97
C CYS A 105 -6.77 -1.56 -17.79
N CYS A 106 -6.64 -2.26 -16.66
CA CYS A 106 -5.90 -1.75 -15.50
C CYS A 106 -4.39 -1.96 -15.67
N GLN A 107 -3.65 -0.86 -15.80
CA GLN A 107 -2.20 -0.86 -15.88
C GLN A 107 -1.57 -0.55 -14.54
N ARG A 108 -0.37 -1.09 -14.30
CA ARG A 108 0.38 -0.82 -13.08
C ARG A 108 0.79 0.65 -13.05
N ASN A 109 0.67 1.29 -11.90
CA ASN A 109 1.11 2.67 -11.72
C ASN A 109 2.62 2.83 -11.92
N THR A 110 3.00 4.00 -12.43
CA THR A 110 4.36 4.46 -12.59
C THR A 110 5.11 4.44 -11.26
N ILE A 111 6.30 3.85 -11.28
CA ILE A 111 7.18 3.78 -10.12
C ILE A 111 8.10 5.01 -10.14
N CYS A 112 8.06 5.81 -9.08
CA CYS A 112 8.95 6.95 -8.93
C CYS A 112 10.36 6.46 -8.58
N ALA A 113 11.36 6.89 -9.35
CA ALA A 113 12.75 6.53 -9.11
C ALA A 113 13.30 7.23 -7.85
N PRO A 114 14.43 6.75 -7.28
CA PRO A 114 15.12 7.48 -6.23
C PRO A 114 15.44 8.93 -6.65
N GLY A 115 15.21 9.89 -5.74
CA GLY A 115 15.21 11.33 -6.06
C GLY A 115 13.81 11.90 -6.34
N PHE A 116 12.82 11.03 -6.54
CA PHE A 116 11.43 11.40 -6.82
C PHE A 116 10.49 10.74 -5.81
N GLY A 117 9.37 11.39 -5.56
CA GLY A 117 8.29 10.87 -4.72
C GLY A 117 6.94 11.00 -5.40
N ALA A 118 6.01 10.13 -5.02
CA ALA A 118 4.63 10.19 -5.46
C ALA A 118 3.95 11.46 -4.92
N GLU A 119 3.23 12.17 -5.77
CA GLU A 119 2.38 13.28 -5.37
C GLU A 119 1.21 12.78 -4.50
N HIS A 120 0.92 13.50 -3.42
CA HIS A 120 -0.11 13.11 -2.45
C HIS A 120 -1.27 14.12 -2.42
N PRO A 121 -2.51 13.65 -2.25
CA PRO A 121 -2.90 12.25 -2.03
C PRO A 121 -2.87 11.42 -3.34
N VAL A 122 -2.33 10.19 -3.25
CA VAL A 122 -2.37 9.23 -4.36
C VAL A 122 -3.83 8.97 -4.73
N GLN A 123 -4.16 9.20 -6.00
CA GLN A 123 -5.51 9.05 -6.50
C GLN A 123 -5.78 7.60 -6.88
N GLN A 124 -6.98 7.10 -6.54
CA GLN A 124 -7.41 5.81 -7.04
C GLN A 124 -7.67 5.90 -8.55
N ASP A 125 -7.39 4.82 -9.28
CA ASP A 125 -7.70 4.66 -10.70
C ASP A 125 -6.95 5.62 -11.63
N LYS A 126 -5.98 6.34 -11.08
CA LYS A 126 -5.13 7.28 -11.78
C LYS A 126 -3.67 6.93 -11.57
N ASP A 127 -2.87 7.20 -12.60
CA ASP A 127 -1.46 6.91 -12.53
C ASP A 127 -0.75 7.78 -11.49
N THR A 128 0.32 7.24 -10.93
CA THR A 128 1.16 7.94 -9.97
C THR A 128 1.93 9.06 -10.67
N MET A 129 1.73 10.29 -10.21
CA MET A 129 2.54 11.44 -10.62
C MET A 129 3.82 11.51 -9.78
N CYS A 130 4.97 11.44 -10.44
CA CYS A 130 6.27 11.51 -9.79
C CYS A 130 6.83 12.92 -9.82
N THR A 131 7.16 13.46 -8.65
CA THR A 131 7.72 14.81 -8.48
C THR A 131 9.13 14.74 -7.91
N PRO A 132 10.06 15.61 -8.35
CA PRO A 132 11.40 15.68 -7.76
C PRO A 132 11.31 16.04 -6.27
N CYS A 133 12.16 15.42 -5.44
CA CYS A 133 12.19 15.75 -4.03
C CYS A 133 12.70 17.18 -3.81
N PRO A 134 11.93 18.04 -3.11
CA PRO A 134 12.39 19.39 -2.79
C PRO A 134 13.54 19.35 -1.79
N ARG A 135 14.28 20.45 -1.69
CA ARG A 135 15.38 20.57 -0.73
C ARG A 135 14.89 20.32 0.69
N GLY A 136 15.64 19.53 1.46
CA GLY A 136 15.21 19.09 2.79
C GLY A 136 14.46 17.75 2.78
N TYR A 137 14.27 17.14 1.60
CA TYR A 137 13.60 15.86 1.45
C TYR A 137 14.38 14.92 0.53
N PHE A 138 14.14 13.61 0.66
CA PHE A 138 14.76 12.57 -0.13
C PHE A 138 13.83 11.38 -0.39
N SER A 139 14.15 10.61 -1.42
CA SER A 139 13.58 9.29 -1.68
C SER A 139 14.68 8.34 -2.13
N LYS A 140 14.92 7.28 -1.34
CA LYS A 140 15.98 6.30 -1.62
C LYS A 140 15.48 5.09 -2.42
N VAL A 141 14.18 4.86 -2.45
CA VAL A 141 13.56 3.63 -2.99
C VAL A 141 12.74 3.97 -4.23
N ALA A 142 12.64 2.99 -5.13
CA ALA A 142 11.70 3.08 -6.23
C ALA A 142 10.30 2.68 -5.72
N SER A 143 9.33 3.59 -5.74
CA SER A 143 7.98 3.34 -5.24
C SER A 143 6.94 4.14 -6.02
N SER A 144 5.76 3.55 -6.24
CA SER A 144 4.60 4.22 -6.84
C SER A 144 3.70 4.90 -5.78
N THR A 145 4.01 4.75 -4.50
CA THR A 145 3.18 5.24 -3.39
C THR A 145 3.92 6.15 -2.42
N ASP A 146 5.23 6.04 -2.30
CA ASP A 146 5.99 6.76 -1.29
C ASP A 146 6.22 8.21 -1.72
N LYS A 147 5.87 9.17 -0.87
CA LYS A 147 6.33 10.56 -1.00
C LYS A 147 7.78 10.70 -0.56
N CYS A 148 8.39 11.80 -0.96
CA CYS A 148 9.67 12.23 -0.41
C CYS A 148 9.58 12.39 1.12
N LYS A 149 10.55 11.82 1.82
CA LYS A 149 10.70 11.88 3.27
C LYS A 149 11.59 13.06 3.62
N SER A 150 11.31 13.78 4.70
CA SER A 150 12.18 14.86 5.15
C SER A 150 13.52 14.29 5.63
N TRP A 151 14.60 15.06 5.45
CA TRP A 151 15.90 14.71 6.03
C TRP A 151 15.81 14.62 7.56
N THR A 152 16.62 13.75 8.13
CA THR A 152 16.86 13.65 9.57
C THR A 152 17.48 14.95 10.08
N ASN A 153 16.85 15.57 11.07
CA ASN A 153 17.35 16.78 11.70
C ASN A 153 18.36 16.43 12.80
N CYS A 154 19.65 16.37 12.46
CA CYS A 154 20.72 16.02 13.41
C CYS A 154 20.77 16.93 14.63
N THR A 155 20.53 18.24 14.46
CA THR A 155 20.53 19.21 15.55
C THR A 155 19.41 18.93 16.55
N ALA A 156 18.23 18.53 16.08
CA ALA A 156 17.13 18.11 16.94
C ALA A 156 17.44 16.82 17.72
N LEU A 157 18.37 16.00 17.22
CA LEU A 157 18.88 14.80 17.89
C LEU A 157 20.08 15.09 18.81
N GLY A 158 20.54 16.35 18.94
CA GLY A 158 21.75 16.69 19.70
C GLY A 158 23.06 16.23 19.04
N MET A 159 23.02 15.83 17.77
CA MET A 159 24.15 15.35 16.99
C MET A 159 24.63 16.40 16.00
N VAL A 160 25.77 16.14 15.35
CA VAL A 160 26.28 16.97 14.25
C VAL A 160 26.09 16.24 12.93
N GLU A 161 25.59 16.96 11.93
CA GLU A 161 25.51 16.46 10.56
C GLU A 161 26.94 16.30 10.01
N THR A 162 27.28 15.07 9.65
CA THR A 162 28.61 14.71 9.11
C THR A 162 28.58 14.60 7.59
N VAL A 163 27.45 14.17 7.03
CA VAL A 163 27.21 14.10 5.59
C VAL A 163 25.88 14.76 5.29
N PRO A 164 25.84 15.75 4.39
CA PRO A 164 24.60 16.42 4.03
C PRO A 164 23.64 15.49 3.29
N GLY A 165 22.34 15.67 3.56
CA GLY A 165 21.29 14.99 2.80
C GLY A 165 21.27 15.39 1.31
N THR A 166 20.74 14.50 0.48
CA THR A 166 20.51 14.73 -0.96
C THR A 166 19.05 14.43 -1.31
N ASP A 167 18.65 14.58 -2.56
CA ASP A 167 17.33 14.12 -3.04
C ASP A 167 17.17 12.59 -2.97
N LYS A 168 18.27 11.84 -2.84
CA LYS A 168 18.30 10.37 -2.85
C LYS A 168 18.72 9.73 -1.54
N SER A 169 19.33 10.49 -0.64
CA SER A 169 19.88 10.01 0.62
C SER A 169 19.57 10.94 1.77
N ASP A 170 19.39 10.36 2.94
CA ASP A 170 19.22 11.12 4.17
C ASP A 170 20.54 11.79 4.62
N ALA A 171 20.42 12.78 5.50
CA ALA A 171 21.55 13.33 6.24
C ALA A 171 22.09 12.30 7.25
N VAL A 172 23.42 12.27 7.43
CA VAL A 172 24.07 11.35 8.38
C VAL A 172 24.53 12.12 9.60
N CYS A 173 24.01 11.73 10.76
CA CYS A 173 24.32 12.34 12.05
C CYS A 173 25.38 11.52 12.80
N ALA A 174 26.29 12.21 13.50
CA ALA A 174 27.21 11.58 14.43
C ALA A 174 27.34 12.41 15.72
N GLU A 175 27.71 11.74 16.80
CA GLU A 175 28.05 12.41 18.06
C GLU A 175 29.28 13.30 17.90
N ARG A 176 29.30 14.41 18.65
CA ARG A 176 30.50 15.24 18.75
C ARG A 176 31.56 14.46 19.52
N LYS A 177 32.56 13.92 18.82
CA LYS A 177 33.81 13.53 19.48
C LYS A 177 34.48 14.81 19.96
N VAL A 178 34.34 15.12 21.25
CA VAL A 178 35.25 16.06 21.91
C VAL A 178 36.64 15.43 21.81
N PRO A 179 37.67 16.12 21.29
CA PRO A 179 39.03 15.61 21.39
C PRO A 179 39.28 15.35 22.88
N GLU A 180 39.53 14.10 23.26
CA GLU A 180 40.06 13.83 24.59
C GLU A 180 41.31 14.70 24.75
N PRO A 181 41.45 15.45 25.86
CA PRO A 181 42.68 16.19 26.10
C PRO A 181 43.83 15.18 26.03
N SER A 182 44.78 15.42 25.14
CA SER A 182 46.03 14.68 25.08
C SER A 182 46.65 14.69 26.48
N GLU A 183 46.70 13.53 27.14
CA GLU A 183 47.46 13.34 28.38
C GLU A 183 48.98 13.35 28.09
N ASP A 184 49.49 14.44 27.52
CA ASP A 184 50.92 14.77 27.62
C ASP A 184 51.14 15.48 28.98
N GLY A 185 50.85 14.75 30.05
CA GLY A 185 51.28 15.11 31.39
C GLY A 185 52.74 14.71 31.57
N ASN A 186 53.67 15.67 31.46
CA ASN A 186 55.06 15.45 31.84
C ASN A 186 55.16 15.18 33.36
N VAL A 187 55.31 13.90 33.74
CA VAL A 187 55.57 13.50 35.12
C VAL A 187 57.05 13.69 35.42
N THR A 188 57.42 14.85 35.98
CA THR A 188 58.71 15.00 36.67
C THR A 188 58.65 14.19 37.97
N GLY A 189 59.22 12.99 37.93
CA GLY A 189 59.27 12.08 39.08
C GLY A 189 60.04 12.69 40.26
N ASN A 190 59.34 12.91 41.37
CA ASN A 190 59.95 12.84 42.69
C ASN A 190 59.47 11.54 43.35
N SER A 191 60.36 10.85 44.07
CA SER A 191 60.21 9.45 44.48
C SER A 191 59.21 9.22 45.62
N ASN A 192 58.10 9.94 45.66
CA ASN A 192 56.99 9.69 46.58
C ASN A 192 55.65 10.02 45.91
N SER A 193 55.26 9.19 44.93
CA SER A 193 54.02 9.36 44.16
C SER A 193 52.91 8.48 44.74
N THR A 194 51.92 9.09 45.40
CA THR A 194 50.67 8.39 45.77
C THR A 194 49.74 8.40 44.56
N PHE A 195 49.44 7.23 43.99
CA PHE A 195 48.45 7.10 42.93
C PHE A 195 47.04 7.17 43.52
N ILE A 196 46.32 8.27 43.30
CA ILE A 196 44.88 8.35 43.59
C ILE A 196 44.13 8.12 42.28
N SER A 197 43.72 6.87 42.05
CA SER A 197 42.78 6.53 40.99
C SER A 197 41.43 7.15 41.32
N SER A 198 40.92 8.01 40.44
CA SER A 198 39.55 8.55 40.53
C SER A 198 38.53 7.54 39.98
N GLY A 199 38.69 6.26 40.33
CA GLY A 199 37.72 5.21 40.00
C GLY A 199 36.56 5.21 40.98
N GLN A 200 35.36 4.86 40.51
CA GLN A 200 34.21 4.64 41.39
C GLN A 200 34.51 3.47 42.35
N VAL A 201 34.58 3.75 43.64
CA VAL A 201 34.79 2.74 44.68
C VAL A 201 33.49 1.97 44.91
N MET A 202 33.42 0.75 44.40
CA MET A 202 32.32 -0.18 44.69
C MET A 202 32.59 -0.88 46.03
N ASN A 203 31.72 -0.67 47.03
CA ASN A 203 31.83 -1.30 48.34
C ASN A 203 31.12 -2.66 48.32
N PHE A 204 31.89 -3.76 48.21
CA PHE A 204 31.33 -5.11 48.34
C PHE A 204 31.37 -5.54 49.81
N LYS A 205 30.18 -5.71 50.40
CA LYS A 205 29.99 -6.28 51.72
C LYS A 205 29.75 -7.78 51.54
N GLY A 206 30.80 -8.58 51.69
CA GLY A 206 30.75 -10.04 51.66
C GLY A 206 31.20 -10.61 53.00
N ASP A 207 30.50 -11.63 53.49
CA ASP A 207 30.88 -12.34 54.71
C ASP A 207 32.06 -13.29 54.42
N ILE A 208 33.10 -13.22 55.26
CA ILE A 208 34.29 -14.07 55.15
C ILE A 208 33.97 -15.42 55.79
N ILE A 209 33.88 -16.49 54.99
CA ILE A 209 33.80 -17.85 55.51
C ILE A 209 35.23 -18.39 55.68
N VAL A 210 35.69 -18.47 56.92
CA VAL A 210 36.97 -19.10 57.27
C VAL A 210 36.72 -20.60 57.50
N VAL A 211 37.22 -21.44 56.59
CA VAL A 211 37.18 -22.90 56.76
C VAL A 211 38.54 -23.37 57.26
N TYR A 212 38.57 -23.93 58.47
CA TYR A 212 39.75 -24.60 59.02
C TYR A 212 39.73 -26.08 58.63
N LEU A 213 40.76 -26.53 57.93
CA LEU A 213 40.98 -27.95 57.66
C LEU A 213 41.94 -28.52 58.72
N SER A 214 41.42 -29.35 59.62
CA SER A 214 42.23 -30.18 60.52
C SER A 214 42.62 -31.47 59.81
N GLN A 215 43.92 -31.74 59.66
CA GLN A 215 44.41 -33.00 59.10
C GLN A 215 44.40 -34.07 60.19
N ASN A 216 43.53 -35.08 60.05
CA ASN A 216 43.70 -36.39 60.70
C ASN A 216 43.65 -37.49 59.63
N SER A 217 44.71 -38.28 59.59
CA SER A 217 44.94 -39.42 58.69
C SER A 217 44.28 -40.69 59.25
N GLN A 218 43.61 -41.48 58.40
CA GLN A 218 43.92 -42.91 58.13
C GLN A 218 42.87 -43.62 57.25
N GLU A 219 43.37 -44.61 56.50
CA GLU A 219 42.79 -45.40 55.40
C GLU A 219 41.65 -46.37 55.77
N GLY A 220 40.83 -46.74 54.76
CA GLY A 220 39.98 -47.95 54.82
C GLY A 220 39.04 -48.21 53.63
N ALA A 221 39.52 -48.98 52.64
CA ALA A 221 38.89 -50.06 51.84
C ALA A 221 37.57 -49.92 51.01
N THR A 222 37.48 -50.80 50.02
CA THR A 222 36.79 -50.82 48.70
C THR A 222 35.35 -51.39 48.59
N ALA A 223 34.54 -50.77 47.69
CA ALA A 223 33.58 -51.28 46.66
C ALA A 223 32.26 -52.01 47.06
N PRO A 224 31.22 -52.23 46.18
CA PRO A 224 30.89 -51.71 44.81
C PRO A 224 29.41 -51.28 44.53
N GLY A 225 29.20 -50.34 43.56
CA GLY A 225 28.08 -50.14 42.57
C GLY A 225 26.57 -50.11 42.97
N PRO A 226 25.62 -49.65 42.09
CA PRO A 226 25.76 -49.32 40.66
C PRO A 226 25.22 -47.93 40.22
N SER A 227 25.30 -47.77 38.89
CA SER A 227 25.12 -46.67 37.93
C SER A 227 23.78 -45.94 37.82
N GLU A 228 23.87 -44.66 37.45
CA GLU A 228 23.08 -43.87 36.46
C GLU A 228 23.44 -42.38 36.71
N GLU A 229 23.45 -41.41 35.81
CA GLU A 229 23.62 -41.29 34.36
C GLU A 229 23.99 -39.80 34.13
N ASN A 230 24.40 -39.47 32.92
CA ASN A 230 25.16 -38.29 32.54
C ASN A 230 24.25 -37.05 32.32
N VAL A 231 24.47 -35.92 33.01
CA VAL A 231 23.77 -34.65 32.74
C VAL A 231 24.68 -33.69 32.00
N GLY A 232 24.25 -33.37 30.78
CA GLY A 232 24.98 -32.62 29.78
C GLY A 232 25.03 -31.11 29.98
N SER A 233 25.83 -30.51 29.10
CA SER A 233 26.11 -29.08 28.96
C SER A 233 24.86 -28.25 28.61
N PRO A 234 24.75 -26.99 29.08
CA PRO A 234 23.64 -26.12 28.72
C PRO A 234 23.81 -25.49 27.34
N VAL A 235 22.74 -25.56 26.56
CA VAL A 235 22.54 -24.97 25.22
C VAL A 235 22.22 -23.48 25.36
N GLN A 236 22.88 -22.63 24.56
CA GLN A 236 22.49 -21.24 24.34
C GLN A 236 21.39 -21.17 23.28
N GLU A 237 20.30 -20.43 23.56
CA GLU A 237 19.30 -20.06 22.56
C GLU A 237 19.91 -19.08 21.55
N GLU A 238 19.88 -19.48 20.28
CA GLU A 238 20.13 -18.62 19.13
C GLU A 238 18.82 -18.55 18.34
N ASN A 239 18.32 -17.34 18.07
CA ASN A 239 17.11 -17.11 17.28
C ASN A 239 17.50 -16.53 15.89
N PRO A 240 17.57 -17.35 14.83
CA PRO A 240 17.69 -16.87 13.47
C PRO A 240 16.36 -17.05 12.73
N SER A 241 15.57 -15.97 12.60
CA SER A 241 14.41 -15.96 11.71
C SER A 241 14.85 -15.70 10.27
N ARG A 242 15.18 -16.77 9.51
CA ARG A 242 15.45 -16.71 8.07
C ARG A 242 14.75 -17.85 7.30
N CYS A 243 13.91 -17.42 6.36
CA CYS A 243 13.40 -18.06 5.13
C CYS A 243 12.56 -19.34 5.20
N GLU A 244 11.36 -19.28 4.63
CA GLU A 244 10.83 -20.36 3.80
C GLU A 244 10.63 -19.89 2.36
N THR A 245 11.31 -20.56 1.44
CA THR A 245 11.08 -20.54 -0.01
C THR A 245 10.83 -21.99 -0.38
N PHE A 246 9.64 -22.32 -0.88
CA PHE A 246 9.39 -23.62 -1.48
C PHE A 246 9.20 -23.45 -2.99
N ALA A 247 10.09 -24.10 -3.73
CA ALA A 247 10.03 -24.30 -5.15
C ALA A 247 8.95 -25.34 -5.50
N GLY A 248 8.20 -25.08 -6.57
CA GLY A 248 7.34 -26.04 -7.25
C GLY A 248 7.48 -25.85 -8.75
N ASN A 249 8.37 -26.62 -9.36
CA ASN A 249 8.60 -26.65 -10.81
C ASN A 249 7.75 -27.78 -11.41
N THR A 250 6.82 -27.49 -12.32
CA THR A 250 6.27 -28.47 -13.27
C THR A 250 5.77 -27.78 -14.53
N GLN A 251 6.22 -28.30 -15.67
CA GLN A 251 5.97 -27.85 -17.04
C GLN A 251 4.58 -28.24 -17.57
N HIS A 252 4.11 -27.41 -18.52
CA HIS A 252 3.21 -27.69 -19.67
C HIS A 252 1.77 -28.16 -19.40
N TYR A 253 0.79 -27.37 -19.87
CA TYR A 253 0.00 -27.66 -21.09
C TYR A 253 -0.65 -26.37 -21.61
N LYS A 254 -0.56 -26.15 -22.93
CA LYS A 254 -1.32 -25.15 -23.68
C LYS A 254 -2.72 -25.70 -23.90
N GLU A 255 -3.76 -24.89 -23.65
CA GLU A 255 -5.02 -25.03 -24.37
C GLU A 255 -5.51 -23.68 -24.87
N GLN A 256 -5.89 -23.70 -26.13
CA GLN A 256 -6.32 -22.62 -26.99
C GLN A 256 -7.79 -22.91 -27.28
N TRP A 257 -8.67 -21.95 -27.01
CA TRP A 257 -10.09 -22.09 -27.35
C TRP A 257 -10.43 -21.08 -28.45
N ALA A 258 -10.93 -21.65 -29.55
CA ALA A 258 -11.59 -20.99 -30.67
C ALA A 258 -13.05 -20.66 -30.33
#